data_AF-A0A7Y6FEQ7-F1
#
_entry.id   AF-A0A7Y6FEQ7-F1
#
_cell.length_a   1.000
_cell.length_b   1.000
_cell.length_c   1.000
_cell.angle_alpha   90.00
_cell.angle_beta   90.00
_cell.angle_gamma   90.00
#
_symmetry.space_group_name_H-M   'P 1'
#
loop_
_entity.id
_entity.type
_entity.pdbx_description
1 polymer ?
#
loop_
_entity_poly.entity_id
_entity_poly.type
_entity_poly.pdbx_seq_one_letter_code
_entity_poly.pdbx_strand_id
1 'polypeptide(L)'
;MRTNLLRVTTALGAAAVLTLGGAGVAGAGGVGSSGIGNSGVGSAGAFNGGAGNAGIGNWGLGNAGIHNVGVGNAGGFNGGVGNAGLGNWGWGNAGIGNTGVGSHGHGNSGLGSSGIGNTGVGSSGIGN
;
A
#
# COMPACT_ATOMS: atom_id res chain seq x y z
N MET A 1 -6.14 -33.65 -48.49
CA MET A 1 -6.71 -33.48 -47.14
C MET A 1 -5.59 -33.31 -46.11
N ARG A 2 -4.99 -32.11 -45.96
CA ARG A 2 -3.98 -31.83 -44.91
C ARG A 2 -3.90 -30.33 -44.62
N THR A 3 -4.69 -29.82 -43.66
CA THR A 3 -4.56 -28.43 -43.16
C THR A 3 -5.06 -28.25 -41.71
N ASN A 4 -4.89 -29.24 -40.83
CA ASN A 4 -5.36 -29.13 -39.44
C ASN A 4 -4.25 -28.95 -38.39
N LEU A 5 -2.96 -28.95 -38.77
CA LEU A 5 -1.88 -28.84 -37.78
C LEU A 5 -1.50 -27.39 -37.38
N LEU A 6 -1.91 -26.37 -38.14
CA LEU A 6 -1.51 -24.97 -37.86
C LEU A 6 -2.44 -24.25 -36.86
N ARG A 7 -3.61 -24.81 -36.54
CA ARG A 7 -4.59 -24.19 -35.62
C ARG A 7 -4.40 -24.60 -34.15
N VAL A 8 -3.68 -25.68 -33.88
CA VAL A 8 -3.50 -26.19 -32.50
C VAL A 8 -2.38 -25.45 -31.76
N THR A 9 -1.32 -25.04 -32.45
CA THR A 9 -0.24 -24.23 -31.85
C THR A 9 -0.68 -22.78 -31.58
N THR A 10 -1.54 -22.19 -32.40
CA THR A 10 -2.11 -20.86 -32.14
C THR A 10 -3.20 -20.87 -31.07
N ALA A 11 -3.95 -21.97 -30.94
CA ALA A 11 -4.93 -22.15 -29.87
C ALA A 11 -4.27 -22.39 -28.49
N LEU A 12 -3.18 -23.17 -28.42
CA LEU A 12 -2.38 -23.30 -27.19
C LEU A 12 -1.54 -22.04 -26.90
N GLY A 13 -1.12 -21.31 -27.93
CA GLY A 13 -0.38 -20.04 -27.77
C GLY A 13 -1.20 -18.92 -27.12
N ALA A 14 -2.50 -18.85 -27.39
CA ALA A 14 -3.40 -17.86 -26.78
C ALA A 14 -3.87 -18.26 -25.37
N ALA A 15 -4.02 -19.56 -25.10
CA ALA A 15 -4.39 -20.06 -23.77
C ALA A 15 -3.22 -20.00 -22.76
N ALA A 16 -1.98 -20.21 -23.22
CA ALA A 16 -0.79 -20.13 -22.36
C ALA A 16 -0.43 -18.68 -21.97
N VAL A 17 -0.78 -17.69 -22.79
CA VAL A 17 -0.49 -16.26 -22.50
C VAL A 17 -1.45 -15.65 -21.46
N LEU A 18 -2.51 -16.35 -21.07
CA LEU A 18 -3.44 -15.87 -20.03
C LEU A 18 -2.96 -16.15 -18.59
N THR A 19 -1.72 -16.63 -18.40
CA THR A 19 -1.16 -16.98 -17.09
C THR A 19 0.13 -16.23 -16.71
N LEU A 20 0.48 -15.14 -17.40
CA LEU A 20 1.72 -14.38 -17.16
C LEU A 20 1.61 -13.28 -16.08
N GLY A 21 0.67 -13.35 -15.13
CA GLY A 21 0.47 -12.23 -14.21
C GLY A 21 -0.28 -12.47 -12.90
N GLY A 22 -0.02 -13.58 -12.19
CA GLY A 22 -0.33 -13.69 -10.76
C GLY A 22 -1.54 -14.56 -10.42
N ALA A 23 -1.28 -15.68 -9.75
CA ALA A 23 -2.29 -16.56 -9.18
C ALA A 23 -3.03 -15.87 -8.02
N GLY A 24 -4.33 -15.62 -8.21
CA GLY A 24 -5.21 -15.02 -7.20
C GLY A 24 -6.57 -14.61 -7.76
N VAL A 25 -7.43 -15.60 -7.96
CA VAL A 25 -8.91 -15.57 -8.03
C VAL A 25 -9.64 -14.22 -7.82
N ALA A 26 -10.54 -13.93 -8.77
CA ALA A 26 -11.69 -13.00 -8.73
C ALA A 26 -11.38 -11.49 -8.58
N GLY A 27 -11.14 -10.82 -9.71
CA GLY A 27 -11.33 -9.37 -9.84
C GLY A 27 -10.08 -8.50 -9.82
N ALA A 28 -8.88 -9.07 -9.92
CA ALA A 28 -7.65 -8.28 -10.01
C ALA A 28 -7.57 -7.56 -11.37
N GLY A 29 -7.86 -6.26 -11.40
CA GLY A 29 -7.57 -5.39 -12.54
C GLY A 29 -6.09 -5.00 -12.64
N GLY A 30 -5.19 -5.80 -12.05
CA GLY A 30 -3.79 -5.42 -11.85
C GLY A 30 -2.79 -6.53 -12.19
N VAL A 31 -1.63 -6.12 -12.71
CA VAL A 31 -0.56 -7.02 -13.15
C VAL A 31 0.23 -7.52 -11.95
N GLY A 32 0.35 -8.85 -11.80
CA GLY A 32 1.19 -9.44 -10.74
C GLY A 32 0.61 -9.28 -9.33
N SER A 33 -0.69 -9.01 -9.22
CA SER A 33 -1.37 -8.89 -7.94
C SER A 33 -1.88 -10.24 -7.44
N SER A 34 -1.91 -10.42 -6.12
CA SER A 34 -2.47 -11.60 -5.44
C SER A 34 -3.59 -11.18 -4.48
N GLY A 35 -4.71 -11.91 -4.49
CA GLY A 35 -5.89 -11.62 -3.69
C GLY A 35 -6.98 -10.88 -4.47
N ILE A 36 -7.88 -10.16 -3.77
CA ILE A 36 -9.19 -9.75 -4.31
C ILE A 36 -9.25 -8.25 -4.54
N GLY A 37 -9.74 -7.83 -5.71
CA GLY A 37 -10.08 -6.42 -5.96
C GLY A 37 -8.90 -5.46 -5.95
N ASN A 38 -7.69 -5.95 -6.17
CA ASN A 38 -6.50 -5.10 -6.30
C ASN A 38 -6.45 -4.47 -7.71
N SER A 39 -6.15 -3.18 -7.78
CA SER A 39 -5.92 -2.42 -9.01
C SER A 39 -4.49 -1.88 -9.07
N GLY A 40 -3.85 -1.95 -10.23
CA GLY A 40 -2.47 -1.51 -10.44
C GLY A 40 -1.46 -2.67 -10.53
N VAL A 41 -0.32 -2.59 -9.84
CA VAL A 41 0.80 -3.54 -10.06
C VAL A 41 1.32 -4.14 -8.76
N GLY A 42 1.48 -5.46 -8.72
CA GLY A 42 2.25 -6.13 -7.68
C GLY A 42 1.70 -5.95 -6.26
N SER A 43 0.37 -5.94 -6.09
CA SER A 43 -0.25 -5.79 -4.77
C SER A 43 -0.73 -7.12 -4.21
N ALA A 44 -0.57 -7.33 -2.91
CA ALA A 44 -1.00 -8.53 -2.19
C ALA A 44 -2.09 -8.20 -1.16
N GLY A 45 -3.16 -8.98 -1.11
CA GLY A 45 -4.26 -8.82 -0.16
C GLY A 45 -5.55 -8.36 -0.85
N ALA A 46 -6.26 -7.38 -0.29
CA ALA A 46 -7.59 -7.00 -0.78
C ALA A 46 -7.77 -5.49 -0.99
N PHE A 47 -8.46 -5.14 -2.07
CA PHE A 47 -8.92 -3.77 -2.36
C PHE A 47 -7.80 -2.71 -2.37
N ASN A 48 -6.59 -3.09 -2.74
CA ASN A 48 -5.48 -2.14 -2.84
C ASN A 48 -5.48 -1.44 -4.22
N GLY A 49 -5.11 -0.16 -4.25
CA GLY A 49 -4.93 0.62 -5.47
C GLY A 49 -3.53 1.18 -5.59
N GLY A 50 -2.91 1.05 -6.77
CA GLY A 50 -1.56 1.54 -7.06
C GLY A 50 -0.55 0.41 -7.16
N ALA A 51 0.64 0.55 -6.57
CA ALA A 51 1.72 -0.41 -6.78
C ALA A 51 2.40 -0.89 -5.49
N GLY A 52 2.68 -2.19 -5.40
CA GLY A 52 3.49 -2.76 -4.33
C GLY A 52 2.83 -2.72 -2.95
N ASN A 53 1.49 -2.66 -2.87
CA ASN A 53 0.79 -2.57 -1.60
C ASN A 53 0.54 -3.96 -1.01
N ALA A 54 0.65 -4.10 0.31
CA ALA A 54 0.37 -5.34 1.04
C ALA A 54 -0.68 -5.09 2.13
N GLY A 55 -1.75 -5.88 2.13
CA GLY A 55 -2.82 -5.81 3.14
C GLY A 55 -4.16 -5.39 2.53
N ILE A 56 -4.89 -4.49 3.20
CA ILE A 56 -6.29 -4.21 2.88
C ILE A 56 -6.51 -2.71 2.65
N GLY A 57 -7.07 -2.35 1.50
CA GLY A 57 -7.58 -1.00 1.25
C GLY A 57 -6.51 0.08 1.14
N ASN A 58 -5.27 -0.26 0.82
CA ASN A 58 -4.19 0.72 0.71
C ASN A 58 -4.20 1.39 -0.68
N TRP A 59 -3.94 2.70 -0.72
CA TRP A 59 -3.87 3.49 -1.95
C TRP A 59 -2.53 4.17 -2.12
N GLY A 60 -1.88 3.99 -3.28
CA GLY A 60 -0.61 4.60 -3.61
C GLY A 60 0.50 3.57 -3.78
N LEU A 61 1.68 3.81 -3.20
CA LEU A 61 2.90 3.04 -3.48
C LEU A 61 3.49 2.41 -2.21
N GLY A 62 3.70 1.10 -2.22
CA GLY A 62 4.53 0.43 -1.22
C GLY A 62 3.98 0.47 0.20
N ASN A 63 2.66 0.58 0.38
CA ASN A 63 2.05 0.64 1.71
C ASN A 63 1.81 -0.78 2.26
N ALA A 64 1.96 -0.95 3.57
CA ALA A 64 1.75 -2.21 4.28
C ALA A 64 0.76 -2.05 5.43
N GLY A 65 -0.27 -2.90 5.47
CA GLY A 65 -1.29 -2.93 6.52
C GLY A 65 -2.67 -2.53 6.02
N ILE A 66 -3.37 -1.64 6.74
CA ILE A 66 -4.80 -1.37 6.53
C ILE A 66 -5.03 0.11 6.23
N HIS A 67 -5.65 0.40 5.09
CA HIS A 67 -6.20 1.71 4.76
C HIS A 67 -5.18 2.85 4.85
N ASN A 68 -3.97 2.63 4.33
CA ASN A 68 -2.98 3.69 4.20
C ASN A 68 -3.08 4.37 2.83
N VAL A 69 -2.88 5.69 2.80
CA VAL A 69 -2.92 6.51 1.58
C VAL A 69 -1.60 7.25 1.40
N GLY A 70 -0.92 7.03 0.27
CA GLY A 70 0.33 7.70 -0.08
C GLY A 70 1.46 6.70 -0.35
N VAL A 71 2.64 6.94 0.22
CA VAL A 71 3.87 6.22 -0.15
C VAL A 71 4.55 5.63 1.09
N GLY A 72 4.80 4.33 1.08
CA GLY A 72 5.69 3.67 2.05
C GLY A 72 5.19 3.71 3.49
N ASN A 73 3.87 3.75 3.71
CA ASN A 73 3.31 3.74 5.06
C ASN A 73 3.15 2.31 5.58
N ALA A 74 3.37 2.10 6.89
CA ALA A 74 3.21 0.82 7.57
C ALA A 74 2.25 0.94 8.75
N GLY A 75 1.32 -0.02 8.89
CA GLY A 75 0.32 -0.03 9.96
C GLY A 75 -1.07 0.31 9.43
N GLY A 76 -1.79 1.22 10.09
CA GLY A 76 -3.20 1.48 9.80
C GLY A 76 -3.55 2.96 9.68
N PHE A 77 -4.42 3.30 8.73
CA PHE A 77 -5.02 4.63 8.60
C PHE A 77 -4.01 5.78 8.48
N ASN A 78 -2.82 5.54 7.94
CA ASN A 78 -1.82 6.59 7.76
C ASN A 78 -1.99 7.29 6.41
N GLY A 79 -1.71 8.59 6.37
CA GLY A 79 -1.75 9.42 5.18
C GLY A 79 -0.43 10.16 4.94
N GLY A 80 0.08 10.13 3.71
CA GLY A 80 1.31 10.82 3.32
C GLY A 80 2.47 9.85 3.05
N VAL A 81 3.67 10.16 3.55
CA VAL A 81 4.91 9.47 3.17
C VAL A 81 5.64 8.89 4.38
N GLY A 82 5.91 7.59 4.35
CA GLY A 82 6.84 6.95 5.28
C GLY A 82 6.37 6.92 6.73
N ASN A 83 5.06 6.91 6.99
CA ASN A 83 4.54 6.86 8.35
C ASN A 83 4.43 5.42 8.88
N ALA A 84 4.67 5.21 10.17
CA ALA A 84 4.59 3.92 10.83
C ALA A 84 3.66 3.98 12.05
N GLY A 85 2.69 3.05 12.15
CA GLY A 85 1.76 2.96 13.28
C GLY A 85 0.32 3.26 12.86
N LEU A 86 -0.41 4.06 13.64
CA LEU A 86 -1.86 4.23 13.49
C LEU A 86 -2.26 5.71 13.34
N GLY A 87 -2.96 6.03 12.25
CA GLY A 87 -3.61 7.33 12.12
C GLY A 87 -2.65 8.52 11.98
N ASN A 88 -1.44 8.32 11.46
CA ASN A 88 -0.48 9.40 11.29
C ASN A 88 -0.66 10.12 9.95
N TRP A 89 -0.52 11.45 9.92
CA TRP A 89 -0.65 12.26 8.72
C TRP A 89 0.59 13.12 8.46
N GLY A 90 1.14 13.04 7.26
CA GLY A 90 2.32 13.82 6.85
C GLY A 90 3.51 12.93 6.51
N TRP A 91 4.69 13.26 7.03
CA TRP A 91 5.96 12.69 6.57
C TRP A 91 6.77 12.09 7.72
N GLY A 92 7.08 10.79 7.64
CA GLY A 92 8.02 10.14 8.54
C GLY A 92 7.59 10.12 10.01
N ASN A 93 6.29 10.06 10.28
CA ASN A 93 5.78 10.01 11.65
C ASN A 93 5.70 8.56 12.15
N ALA A 94 6.02 8.32 13.42
CA ALA A 94 5.93 7.00 14.05
C ALA A 94 5.09 7.03 15.33
N GLY A 95 4.15 6.11 15.48
CA GLY A 95 3.29 6.02 16.66
C GLY A 95 1.81 6.19 16.33
N ILE A 96 1.07 6.95 17.12
CA ILE A 96 -0.39 7.07 16.99
C ILE A 96 -0.82 8.53 16.87
N GLY A 97 -1.57 8.85 15.81
CA GLY A 97 -2.25 10.13 15.69
C GLY A 97 -1.32 11.34 15.53
N ASN A 98 -0.11 11.14 15.03
CA ASN A 98 0.83 12.25 14.82
C ASN A 98 0.56 12.95 13.49
N THR A 99 0.62 14.29 13.48
CA THR A 99 0.50 15.11 12.27
C THR A 99 1.77 15.94 12.06
N GLY A 100 2.19 16.11 10.80
CA GLY A 100 3.34 16.94 10.44
C GLY A 100 4.52 16.11 9.95
N VAL A 101 5.74 16.43 10.40
CA VAL A 101 6.97 15.83 9.88
C VAL A 101 7.84 15.31 11.03
N GLY A 102 8.20 14.03 10.98
CA GLY A 102 9.19 13.44 11.88
C GLY A 102 8.75 13.31 13.34
N SER A 103 7.44 13.24 13.59
CA SER A 103 6.89 13.19 14.95
C SER A 103 6.79 11.75 15.46
N HIS A 104 7.22 11.51 16.70
CA HIS A 104 7.32 10.18 17.32
C HIS A 104 6.54 10.11 18.64
N GLY A 105 5.60 9.19 18.78
CA GLY A 105 4.79 9.01 19.99
C GLY A 105 3.30 9.16 19.74
N HIS A 106 2.58 9.88 20.59
CA HIS A 106 1.12 9.94 20.57
C HIS A 106 0.58 11.37 20.45
N GLY A 107 -0.20 11.64 19.40
CA GLY A 107 -0.95 12.90 19.27
C GLY A 107 -0.07 14.14 19.12
N ASN A 108 1.13 14.01 18.55
CA ASN A 108 2.02 15.14 18.34
C ASN A 108 1.71 15.85 17.01
N SER A 109 1.82 17.18 16.98
CA SER A 109 1.57 18.00 15.79
C SER A 109 2.74 18.96 15.52
N GLY A 110 3.32 18.92 14.34
CA GLY A 110 4.38 19.87 13.94
C GLY A 110 5.63 19.19 13.40
N LEU A 111 6.81 19.70 13.74
CA LEU A 111 8.08 19.27 13.16
C LEU A 111 8.99 18.69 14.25
N GLY A 112 9.28 17.39 14.14
CA GLY A 112 10.30 16.73 14.95
C GLY A 112 9.98 16.68 16.44
N SER A 113 8.72 16.42 16.82
CA SER A 113 8.31 16.31 18.22
C SER A 113 8.29 14.86 18.71
N SER A 114 8.62 14.64 19.98
CA SER A 114 8.66 13.29 20.59
C SER A 114 8.00 13.22 21.96
N GLY A 115 7.01 12.34 22.12
CA GLY A 115 6.29 12.15 23.37
C GLY A 115 4.78 12.16 23.17
N ILE A 116 4.03 12.85 24.05
CA ILE A 116 2.56 12.83 24.06
C ILE A 116 2.01 14.26 23.96
N GLY A 117 1.18 14.51 22.95
CA GLY A 117 0.40 15.75 22.84
C GLY A 117 1.24 17.00 22.64
N ASN A 118 2.43 16.89 22.06
CA ASN A 118 3.31 18.03 21.82
C ASN A 118 2.95 18.74 20.51
N THR A 119 2.98 20.08 20.52
CA THR A 119 2.82 20.91 19.32
C THR A 119 4.10 21.69 19.01
N GLY A 120 4.27 22.12 17.76
CA GLY A 120 5.33 23.04 17.36
C GLY A 120 6.58 22.35 16.81
N VAL A 121 7.76 22.89 17.13
CA VAL A 121 9.03 22.45 16.53
C VAL A 121 9.96 21.94 17.63
N GLY A 122 10.43 20.70 17.50
CA GLY A 122 11.45 20.13 18.37
C GLY A 122 11.03 19.91 19.83
N SER A 123 9.73 19.80 20.11
CA SER A 123 9.21 19.60 21.46
C SER A 123 9.32 18.15 21.91
N SER A 124 9.74 17.93 23.16
CA SER A 124 9.80 16.59 23.75
C SER A 124 9.21 16.55 25.15
N GLY A 125 8.44 15.50 25.45
CA GLY A 125 7.76 15.32 26.74
C GLY A 125 6.25 15.18 26.59
N ILE A 126 5.50 15.76 27.53
CA ILE A 126 4.04 15.65 27.61
C ILE A 126 3.44 17.06 27.59
N GLY A 127 2.62 17.36 26.57
CA GLY A 127 1.80 18.57 26.50
C GLY A 127 2.57 19.88 26.31
N ASN A 128 3.67 19.86 25.56
CA ASN A 128 4.43 21.07 25.22
C ASN A 128 3.90 21.82 24.00
#